data_AF-A0A199UK54-F1
#
_entry.id   AF-A0A199UK54-F1
#
_cell.length_a   1.000
_cell.length_b   1.000
_cell.length_c   1.000
_cell.angle_alpha   90.00
_cell.angle_beta   90.00
_cell.angle_gamma   90.00
#
_symmetry.space_group_name_H-M   'P 1'
#
loop_
_entity.id
_entity.type
_entity.pdbx_description
1 polymer ?
#
loop_
_entity_poly.entity_id
_entity_poly.type
_entity_poly.pdbx_seq_one_letter_code
_entity_poly.pdbx_strand_id
1 'polypeptide(L)'
;YVLKLEKADVYRLPYLASSGPGFALLEAARKANFKDVLSRITAGFSSSSWGKPILIAWGVSDKYLPLSEAEEFQKGNPGAIKLKTIEGAGHMPQEDW
;
A
#
# COMPACT_ATOMS: atom_id res chain seq x y z
N TYR A 1 -6.56 -9.38 11.67
CA TYR A 1 -5.40 -9.63 12.53
C TYR A 1 -5.16 -8.42 13.45
N VAL A 2 -4.66 -8.62 14.67
CA VAL A 2 -4.22 -7.54 15.57
C VAL A 2 -2.73 -7.75 15.79
N LEU A 3 -1.92 -6.74 15.44
CA LEU A 3 -0.47 -6.81 15.58
C LEU A 3 -0.11 -7.08 17.05
N LYS A 4 0.64 -8.14 17.31
CA LYS A 4 1.12 -8.47 18.65
C LYS A 4 1.97 -7.32 19.22
N LEU A 5 1.89 -7.08 20.52
CA LEU A 5 2.55 -5.95 21.18
C LEU A 5 4.06 -5.95 20.94
N GLU A 6 4.70 -7.12 20.97
CA GLU A 6 6.14 -7.26 20.79
C GLU A 6 6.59 -6.82 19.39
N LYS A 7 5.76 -7.07 18.37
CA LYS A 7 6.01 -6.56 17.00
C LYS A 7 5.75 -5.06 16.90
N ALA A 8 4.66 -4.59 17.53
CA ALA A 8 4.34 -3.17 17.54
C ALA A 8 5.46 -2.34 18.19
N ASP A 9 6.14 -2.89 19.19
CA ASP A 9 7.27 -2.24 19.85
C ASP A 9 8.43 -2.03 18.87
N VAL A 10 8.74 -2.99 17.99
CA VAL A 10 9.75 -2.81 16.94
C VAL A 10 9.44 -1.61 16.06
N TYR A 11 8.18 -1.41 15.66
CA TYR A 11 7.78 -0.23 14.86
C TYR A 11 7.80 1.08 15.65
N ARG A 12 7.64 1.02 16.97
CA ARG A 12 7.71 2.20 17.85
C ARG A 12 9.13 2.64 18.15
N LEU A 13 10.11 1.72 18.14
CA LEU A 13 11.49 1.98 18.54
C LEU A 13 12.07 3.27 17.92
N PRO A 14 11.94 3.56 16.61
CA PRO A 14 12.49 4.78 16.04
C PRO A 14 11.91 6.06 16.66
N TYR A 15 10.62 6.05 16.99
CA TYR A 15 9.88 7.18 17.55
C TYR A 15 10.09 7.35 19.06
N LEU A 16 10.46 6.27 19.76
CA LEU A 16 10.81 6.30 21.18
C LEU A 16 12.27 6.72 21.39
N ALA A 17 13.17 6.33 20.49
CA ALA A 17 14.59 6.65 20.57
C ALA A 17 14.87 8.13 20.31
N SER A 18 14.05 8.81 19.50
CA SER A 18 14.16 10.25 19.27
C SER A 18 12.88 10.83 18.64
N SER A 19 12.73 12.16 18.71
CA SER A 19 11.64 12.87 18.02
C SER A 19 11.87 13.00 16.50
N GLY A 20 13.07 12.71 16.00
CA GLY A 20 13.47 12.89 14.61
C GLY A 20 12.54 12.21 13.61
N PRO A 21 12.24 10.90 13.74
CA PRO A 21 11.31 10.20 12.84
C PRO A 21 9.89 10.77 12.86
N GLY A 22 9.41 11.25 14.02
CA GLY A 22 8.11 11.91 14.13
C GLY A 22 8.07 13.21 13.32
N PHE A 23 9.10 14.06 13.45
CA PHE A 23 9.22 15.27 12.64
C PHE A 23 9.39 14.97 11.16
N ALA A 24 10.17 13.94 10.80
CA ALA A 24 10.35 13.53 9.41
C ALA A 24 9.02 13.12 8.77
N LEU A 25 8.18 12.36 9.48
CA LEU A 25 6.85 11.97 9.00
C LEU A 25 5.93 13.17 8.81
N LEU A 26 5.88 14.07 9.80
CA LEU A 26 5.07 15.29 9.74
C LEU A 26 5.50 16.20 8.58
N GLU A 27 6.81 16.43 8.44
CA GLU A 27 7.37 17.28 7.40
C GLU A 27 7.19 16.68 6.00
N ALA A 28 7.34 15.36 5.85
CA ALA A 28 7.07 14.66 4.61
C ALA A 28 5.60 14.80 4.22
N ALA A 29 4.67 14.60 5.16
CA ALA A 29 3.24 14.78 4.91
C ALA A 29 2.89 16.23 4.53
N ARG A 30 3.47 17.22 5.22
CA ARG A 30 3.23 18.65 4.92
C ARG A 30 3.76 19.07 3.55
N LYS A 31 4.90 18.52 3.14
CA LYS A 31 5.54 18.85 1.85
C LYS A 31 5.02 18.02 0.69
N ALA A 32 4.25 16.96 0.95
CA ALA A 32 3.70 16.11 -0.09
C ALA A 32 2.64 16.85 -0.90
N ASN A 33 2.84 16.93 -2.22
CA ASN A 33 1.81 17.40 -3.14
C ASN A 33 0.86 16.24 -3.49
N PHE A 34 -0.06 15.94 -2.58
CA PHE A 34 -0.99 14.81 -2.74
C PHE A 34 -1.81 14.88 -4.02
N LYS A 35 -2.15 16.08 -4.49
CA LYS A 35 -2.90 16.27 -5.74
C LYS A 35 -2.10 15.81 -6.96
N ASP A 36 -0.85 16.24 -7.08
CA ASP A 36 0.04 15.82 -8.16
C ASP A 36 0.34 14.31 -8.08
N VAL A 37 0.67 13.83 -6.87
CA VAL A 37 0.95 12.41 -6.63
C VAL A 37 -0.25 11.55 -7.04
N LEU A 38 -1.45 11.91 -6.62
CA LEU A 38 -2.67 11.18 -6.98
C LEU A 38 -2.91 11.22 -8.49
N SER A 39 -2.77 12.39 -9.13
CA SER A 39 -2.93 12.52 -10.58
C SER A 39 -1.97 11.61 -11.36
N ARG A 40 -0.72 11.51 -10.92
CA ARG A 40 0.30 10.66 -11.55
C ARG A 40 0.02 9.17 -11.31
N ILE A 41 -0.43 8.80 -10.11
CA ILE A 41 -0.85 7.42 -9.79
C ILE A 41 -2.02 7.02 -10.69
N THR A 42 -3.07 7.84 -10.76
CA THR A 42 -4.23 7.56 -11.62
C THR A 42 -3.82 7.42 -13.08
N ALA A 43 -3.00 8.34 -13.62
CA ALA A 43 -2.51 8.25 -15.00
C ALA A 43 -1.68 6.98 -15.25
N GLY A 44 -0.87 6.56 -14.28
CA GLY A 44 -0.10 5.31 -14.36
C GLY A 44 -0.99 4.06 -14.33
N PHE A 45 -1.97 4.01 -13.44
CA PHE A 45 -2.91 2.87 -13.31
C PHE A 45 -3.81 2.72 -14.54
N SER A 46 -4.22 3.83 -15.16
CA SER A 46 -4.99 3.83 -16.42
C SER A 46 -4.16 3.52 -17.66
N SER A 47 -2.83 3.44 -17.54
CA SER A 47 -1.96 3.18 -18.68
C SER A 47 -2.06 1.72 -19.14
N SER A 48 -2.01 1.49 -20.46
CA SER A 48 -1.79 0.16 -21.05
C SER A 48 -0.29 -0.16 -21.26
N SER A 49 0.61 0.72 -20.78
CA SER A 49 2.06 0.59 -20.99
C SER A 49 2.76 -0.39 -20.03
N TRP A 50 2.01 -1.12 -19.20
CA TRP A 50 2.55 -2.12 -18.29
C TRP A 50 3.03 -3.35 -19.05
N GLY A 51 4.20 -3.27 -19.67
CA GLY A 51 4.77 -4.32 -20.52
C GLY A 51 5.54 -5.41 -19.77
N LYS A 52 5.60 -5.37 -18.43
CA LYS A 52 6.28 -6.37 -17.61
C LYS A 52 5.25 -7.17 -16.82
N PRO A 53 5.47 -8.49 -16.62
CA PRO A 53 4.65 -9.28 -15.69
C PRO A 53 4.72 -8.72 -14.27
N ILE A 54 3.57 -8.51 -13.64
CA ILE A 54 3.43 -7.95 -12.29
C ILE A 54 2.50 -8.83 -11.48
N LEU A 55 2.91 -9.13 -10.24
CA LEU A 55 2.05 -9.74 -9.23
C LEU A 55 1.55 -8.65 -8.29
N ILE A 56 0.24 -8.60 -8.09
CA ILE A 56 -0.41 -7.77 -7.08
C ILE A 56 -0.89 -8.69 -5.97
N ALA A 57 -0.39 -8.50 -4.77
CA ALA A 57 -0.89 -9.17 -3.57
C ALA A 57 -1.79 -8.19 -2.81
N TRP A 58 -3.01 -8.61 -2.48
CA TRP A 58 -4.00 -7.71 -1.87
C TRP A 58 -4.75 -8.40 -0.72
N GLY A 59 -4.86 -7.72 0.42
CA GLY A 59 -5.65 -8.20 1.56
C GLY A 59 -7.14 -7.94 1.36
N VAL A 60 -7.96 -8.98 1.43
CA VAL A 60 -9.42 -8.87 1.20
C VAL A 60 -10.11 -8.03 2.29
N SER A 61 -9.53 -7.96 3.48
CA SER A 61 -10.03 -7.22 4.63
C SER A 61 -9.43 -5.81 4.77
N ASP A 62 -8.79 -5.26 3.73
CA ASP A 62 -8.25 -3.89 3.77
C ASP A 62 -9.41 -2.88 3.94
N LYS A 63 -9.27 -2.01 4.93
CA LYS A 63 -10.28 -0.99 5.29
C LYS A 63 -10.04 0.36 4.65
N TYR A 64 -8.86 0.57 4.05
CA TYR A 64 -8.41 1.83 3.48
C TYR A 64 -8.43 1.80 1.96
N LEU A 65 -8.04 0.69 1.34
CA LEU A 65 -7.99 0.52 -0.10
C LEU A 65 -8.91 -0.64 -0.55
N PRO A 66 -9.97 -0.36 -1.33
CA PRO A 66 -10.90 -1.41 -1.72
C PRO A 66 -10.29 -2.34 -2.77
N LEU A 67 -10.60 -3.64 -2.67
CA LEU A 67 -10.13 -4.67 -3.61
C LEU A 67 -10.50 -4.35 -5.07
N SER A 68 -11.60 -3.62 -5.30
CA SER A 68 -12.05 -3.22 -6.64
C SER A 68 -10.98 -2.47 -7.43
N GLU A 69 -10.14 -1.66 -6.78
CA GLU A 69 -9.05 -0.93 -7.45
C GLU A 69 -8.03 -1.91 -8.08
N ALA A 70 -7.70 -2.98 -7.36
CA ALA A 70 -6.78 -4.00 -7.83
C ALA A 70 -7.40 -4.84 -8.97
N GLU A 71 -8.70 -5.15 -8.85
CA GLU A 71 -9.44 -5.85 -9.89
C GLU A 71 -9.57 -5.03 -11.17
N GLU A 72 -9.89 -3.74 -11.06
CA GLU A 72 -9.95 -2.83 -12.19
C GLU A 72 -8.59 -2.69 -12.88
N PHE A 73 -7.52 -2.59 -12.09
CA PHE A 73 -6.18 -2.54 -12.65
C PHE A 73 -5.79 -3.83 -13.40
N GLN A 74 -6.15 -5.00 -12.87
CA GLN A 74 -5.98 -6.28 -13.58
C GLN A 74 -6.81 -6.32 -14.87
N LYS A 75 -8.08 -5.88 -14.83
CA LYS A 75 -8.97 -5.84 -16.01
C LYS A 75 -8.42 -4.96 -17.13
N GLY A 76 -7.75 -3.85 -16.78
CA GLY A 76 -7.11 -2.98 -17.75
C GLY A 76 -5.87 -3.59 -18.42
N ASN A 77 -5.20 -4.55 -17.77
CA ASN A 77 -3.92 -5.12 -18.22
C ASN A 77 -3.82 -6.65 -17.98
N PRO A 78 -4.74 -7.48 -18.49
CA PRO A 78 -4.90 -8.88 -18.06
C PRO A 78 -3.73 -9.79 -18.45
N GLY A 79 -2.96 -9.45 -19.49
CA GLY A 79 -1.79 -10.23 -19.92
C GLY A 79 -0.53 -9.97 -19.10
N ALA A 80 -0.46 -8.83 -18.41
CA ALA A 80 0.71 -8.42 -17.64
C ALA A 80 0.47 -8.50 -16.13
N ILE A 81 -0.77 -8.28 -15.68
CA ILE A 81 -1.10 -8.18 -14.26
C ILE A 81 -1.75 -9.48 -13.77
N LYS A 82 -1.16 -10.06 -12.72
CA LYS A 82 -1.74 -11.18 -11.97
C LYS A 82 -2.14 -10.69 -10.58
N LEU A 83 -3.42 -10.76 -10.26
CA LEU A 83 -3.93 -10.46 -8.92
C LEU A 83 -3.95 -11.73 -8.06
N LYS A 84 -3.45 -11.61 -6.83
CA LYS A 84 -3.51 -12.62 -5.78
C LYS A 84 -4.14 -12.01 -4.54
N THR A 85 -5.35 -12.45 -4.23
CA THR A 85 -6.02 -12.09 -2.99
C THR A 85 -5.49 -12.93 -1.82
N ILE A 86 -5.46 -12.31 -0.65
CA ILE A 86 -5.05 -12.92 0.62
C ILE A 86 -6.23 -12.78 1.58
N GLU A 87 -6.92 -13.90 1.81
CA GLU A 87 -8.06 -13.96 2.72
C GLU A 87 -7.63 -13.68 4.15
N GLY A 88 -8.45 -12.93 4.90
CA GLY A 88 -8.17 -12.54 6.28
C GLY A 88 -7.09 -11.45 6.48
N ALA A 89 -6.31 -11.15 5.44
CA ALA A 89 -5.34 -10.04 5.46
C ALA A 89 -6.02 -8.70 5.18
N GLY A 90 -5.56 -7.65 5.86
CA GLY A 90 -5.98 -6.27 5.69
C GLY A 90 -4.97 -5.43 4.94
N HIS A 91 -4.72 -4.22 5.44
CA HIS A 91 -3.85 -3.24 4.80
C HIS A 91 -2.36 -3.60 4.82
N MET A 92 -1.95 -4.44 5.78
CA MET A 92 -0.56 -4.85 5.95
C MET A 92 -0.45 -6.35 5.69
N PRO A 93 -0.67 -6.82 4.45
CA PRO A 93 -0.68 -8.25 4.14
C PRO A 93 0.62 -8.97 4.51
N GLN A 94 1.74 -8.24 4.59
CA GLN A 94 3.04 -8.75 5.04
C GLN A 94 3.10 -9.08 6.55
N GLU A 95 2.16 -8.58 7.36
CA GLU A 95 2.04 -8.90 8.79
C GLU A 95 0.88 -9.86 9.08
N ASP A 96 -0.12 -9.91 8.20
CA ASP A 96 -1.39 -10.61 8.42
C ASP A 96 -1.42 -12.07 7.89
N TRP A 97 -0.30 -12.56 7.35
CA TRP A 97 -0.16 -13.89 6.75
C TRP A 97 0.27 -15.00 7.72
#